data_AF-A0A1D8GCA2-F1
#
_entry.id   AF-A0A1D8GCA2-F1
#
_cell.length_a   1.000
_cell.length_b   1.000
_cell.length_c   1.000
_cell.angle_alpha   90.00
_cell.angle_beta   90.00
_cell.angle_gamma   90.00
#
_symmetry.space_group_name_H-M   'P 1'
#
loop_
_entity.id
_entity.type
_entity.pdbx_description
1 polymer ?
#
loop_
_entity_poly.entity_id
_entity_poly.type
_entity_poly.pdbx_seq_one_letter_code
_entity_poly.pdbx_strand_id
1 'polypeptide(L)'
;MSRVERKEKEKKEKKHPIYRYILIATIFLIIFSGIIIVDEAVRSMLMTEEPKAFGYKKIDATIHQIYFCGQKIYIDEIEVRGQYLQWKADVQDLWKQLKDLTGRLIVDHL
;
A
#
# COMPACT_ATOMS: atom_id res chain seq x y z
N MET A 1 -31.24 13.66 63.08
CA MET A 1 -29.97 13.93 62.36
C MET A 1 -29.75 15.43 62.30
N SER A 2 -28.60 15.88 62.77
CA SER A 2 -28.21 17.29 62.69
C SER A 2 -28.01 17.70 61.23
N ARG A 3 -28.28 18.98 60.90
CA ARG A 3 -28.05 19.53 59.54
C ARG A 3 -26.61 19.33 59.06
N VAL A 4 -25.67 19.19 59.99
CA VAL A 4 -24.24 18.94 59.71
C VAL A 4 -24.02 17.50 59.20
N GLU A 5 -24.62 16.50 59.85
CA GLU A 5 -24.51 15.08 59.47
C GLU A 5 -25.08 14.81 58.08
N ARG A 6 -26.15 15.53 57.71
CA ARG A 6 -26.77 15.42 56.38
C ARG A 6 -25.86 15.95 55.27
N LYS A 7 -25.17 17.07 55.50
CA LYS A 7 -24.21 17.65 54.53
C LYS A 7 -22.96 16.78 54.35
N GLU A 8 -22.52 16.07 55.39
CA GLU A 8 -21.39 15.15 55.29
C GLU A 8 -21.73 13.87 54.51
N LYS A 9 -22.93 13.31 54.70
CA LYS A 9 -23.40 12.16 53.89
C LYS A 9 -23.52 12.50 52.41
N GLU A 10 -24.12 13.65 52.08
CA GLU A 10 -24.25 14.12 50.69
C GLU A 10 -22.88 14.37 50.01
N LYS A 11 -21.84 14.77 50.77
CA LYS A 11 -20.47 14.90 50.26
C LYS A 11 -19.76 13.55 50.04
N LYS A 12 -20.06 12.53 50.85
CA LYS A 12 -19.48 11.18 50.70
C LYS A 12 -20.10 10.44 49.51
N GLU A 13 -21.41 10.55 49.29
CA GLU A 13 -22.08 9.90 48.15
C GLU A 13 -21.68 10.47 46.79
N LYS A 14 -21.43 11.80 46.69
CA LYS A 14 -21.01 12.45 45.44
C LYS A 14 -19.62 12.05 44.94
N LYS A 15 -18.77 11.43 45.76
CA LYS A 15 -17.39 11.06 45.37
C LYS A 15 -17.26 9.69 44.69
N HIS A 16 -18.28 8.83 44.80
CA HIS A 16 -18.23 7.48 44.24
C HIS A 16 -18.51 7.30 42.74
N PRO A 17 -19.22 8.19 42.00
CA PRO A 17 -19.56 7.90 40.60
C PRO A 17 -18.35 8.03 39.66
N ILE A 18 -17.42 8.95 39.94
CA ILE A 18 -16.27 9.25 39.07
C ILE A 18 -15.36 8.03 38.91
N TYR A 19 -15.11 7.30 39.99
CA TYR A 19 -14.25 6.10 39.95
C TYR A 19 -14.83 5.00 39.06
N ARG A 20 -16.16 4.84 39.03
CA ARG A 20 -16.82 3.89 38.12
C ARG A 20 -16.62 4.27 36.66
N TYR A 21 -16.74 5.54 36.31
CA TYR A 21 -16.52 6.00 34.93
C TYR A 21 -15.06 5.85 34.50
N ILE A 22 -14.12 6.16 35.38
CA ILE A 22 -12.69 5.95 35.11
C ILE A 22 -12.40 4.46 34.89
N LEU A 23 -12.95 3.58 35.73
CA LEU A 23 -12.76 2.13 35.58
C LEU A 23 -13.28 1.62 34.24
N ILE A 24 -14.46 2.07 33.82
CA ILE A 24 -15.05 1.72 32.52
C ILE A 24 -14.17 2.24 31.37
N ALA A 25 -13.71 3.49 31.45
CA ALA A 25 -12.82 4.06 30.44
C ALA A 25 -11.49 3.31 30.32
N THR A 26 -10.91 2.88 31.44
CA THR A 26 -9.69 2.06 31.46
C THR A 26 -9.92 0.68 30.81
N ILE A 27 -11.06 0.04 31.07
CA ILE A 27 -11.42 -1.23 30.43
C ILE A 27 -11.51 -1.05 28.91
N PHE A 28 -12.17 0.02 28.44
CA PHE A 28 -12.23 0.32 27.02
C PHE A 28 -10.84 0.57 26.43
N LEU A 29 -9.98 1.34 27.10
CA LEU A 29 -8.60 1.57 26.67
C LEU A 29 -7.82 0.27 26.51
N ILE A 30 -7.93 -0.65 27.47
CA ILE A 30 -7.26 -1.96 27.40
C ILE A 30 -7.77 -2.76 26.20
N ILE A 31 -9.10 -2.82 26.00
CA ILE A 31 -9.70 -3.54 24.87
C ILE A 31 -9.23 -2.96 23.54
N PHE A 32 -9.32 -1.64 23.36
CA PHE A 32 -8.91 -0.98 22.11
C PHE A 32 -7.41 -1.13 21.86
N SER A 33 -6.58 -1.00 22.89
CA SER A 33 -5.13 -1.22 22.75
C SER A 33 -4.80 -2.65 22.34
N GLY A 34 -5.50 -3.65 22.92
CA GLY A 34 -5.34 -5.06 22.55
C GLY A 34 -5.73 -5.32 21.10
N ILE A 35 -6.84 -4.73 20.63
CA ILE A 35 -7.26 -4.84 19.23
C ILE A 35 -6.23 -4.24 18.29
N ILE A 36 -5.70 -3.05 18.60
CA ILE A 36 -4.69 -2.38 17.76
C ILE A 36 -3.40 -3.22 17.68
N ILE A 37 -2.92 -3.73 18.82
CA ILE A 37 -1.70 -4.55 18.86
C ILE A 37 -1.90 -5.86 18.09
N VAL A 38 -3.05 -6.51 18.24
CA VAL A 38 -3.36 -7.74 17.51
C VAL A 38 -3.51 -7.45 16.01
N ASP A 39 -4.17 -6.36 15.62
CA ASP A 39 -4.29 -5.97 14.21
C ASP A 39 -2.93 -5.65 13.59
N GLU A 40 -2.07 -4.93 14.29
CA GLU A 40 -0.71 -4.62 13.84
C GLU A 40 0.15 -5.88 13.76
N ALA A 41 0.05 -6.78 14.75
CA ALA A 41 0.74 -8.07 14.72
C ALA A 41 0.23 -8.96 13.60
N VAL A 42 -1.09 -9.03 13.38
CA VAL A 42 -1.71 -9.80 12.30
C VAL A 42 -1.34 -9.21 10.95
N ARG A 43 -1.32 -7.88 10.81
CA ARG A 43 -0.90 -7.18 9.59
C ARG A 43 0.59 -7.38 9.33
N SER A 44 1.42 -7.34 10.36
CA SER A 44 2.86 -7.64 10.27
C SER A 44 3.13 -9.12 10.00
N MET A 45 2.28 -10.03 10.47
CA MET A 45 2.45 -11.48 10.33
C MET A 45 1.86 -12.01 9.01
N LEU A 46 0.80 -11.36 8.51
CA LEU A 46 0.23 -11.58 7.16
C LEU A 46 0.98 -10.80 6.07
N MET A 47 1.97 -9.98 6.43
CA MET A 47 2.90 -9.35 5.48
C MET A 47 3.86 -10.39 4.92
N THR A 48 3.36 -11.15 3.95
CA THR A 48 4.18 -11.83 2.95
C THR A 48 4.93 -10.81 2.07
N GLU A 49 4.50 -9.53 2.03
CA GLU A 49 5.15 -8.44 1.29
C GLU A 49 5.13 -7.10 2.05
N GLU A 50 6.23 -6.34 1.98
CA GLU A 50 6.40 -5.04 2.64
C GLU A 50 5.26 -4.04 2.29
N PRO A 51 4.77 -3.21 3.24
CA PRO A 51 3.70 -2.21 3.03
C PRO A 51 4.12 -1.01 2.17
N LYS A 52 5.11 -1.16 1.30
CA LYS A 52 5.55 -0.05 0.44
C LYS A 52 4.62 0.03 -0.75
N ALA A 53 3.81 1.10 -0.78
CA ALA A 53 2.98 1.43 -1.93
C ALA A 53 3.82 1.68 -3.20
N PHE A 54 5.02 2.23 -3.03
CA PHE A 54 5.99 2.41 -4.10
C PHE A 54 7.42 2.29 -3.55
N GLY A 55 8.32 1.70 -4.32
CA GLY A 55 9.72 1.59 -3.92
C GLY A 55 10.60 1.14 -5.08
N TYR A 56 11.88 1.48 -5.00
CA TYR A 56 12.87 1.07 -5.98
C TYR A 56 14.09 0.51 -5.27
N LYS A 57 14.59 -0.62 -5.76
CA LYS A 57 15.81 -1.25 -5.27
C LYS A 57 16.61 -1.78 -6.46
N LYS A 58 17.88 -1.39 -6.55
CA LYS A 58 18.82 -1.99 -7.49
C LYS A 58 19.36 -3.28 -6.86
N ILE A 59 19.10 -4.43 -7.48
CA ILE A 59 19.56 -5.74 -6.99
C ILE A 59 20.96 -6.02 -7.53
N ASP A 60 21.17 -5.77 -8.82
CA ASP A 60 22.44 -5.95 -9.51
C ASP A 60 22.67 -4.86 -10.57
N ALA A 61 23.77 -4.90 -11.31
CA ALA A 61 24.12 -3.94 -12.34
C ALA A 61 23.01 -3.76 -13.39
N THR A 62 22.35 -4.86 -13.77
CA THR A 62 21.32 -4.95 -14.83
C THR A 62 19.93 -5.29 -14.33
N ILE A 63 19.78 -5.69 -13.06
CA ILE A 63 18.51 -6.12 -12.48
C ILE A 63 17.98 -5.07 -11.51
N HIS A 64 16.81 -4.55 -11.85
CA HIS A 64 16.10 -3.53 -11.10
C HIS A 64 14.82 -4.11 -10.50
N GLN A 65 14.56 -3.79 -9.23
CA GLN A 65 13.35 -4.18 -8.54
C GLN A 65 12.50 -2.94 -8.30
N ILE A 66 11.27 -2.97 -8.80
CA ILE A 66 10.25 -1.97 -8.56
C ILE A 66 9.19 -2.60 -7.66
N TYR A 67 8.90 -1.91 -6.57
CA TYR A 67 7.77 -2.20 -5.70
C TYR A 67 6.62 -1.29 -6.11
N PHE A 68 5.49 -1.89 -6.45
CA PHE A 68 4.27 -1.16 -6.79
C PHE A 68 3.07 -1.85 -6.16
N CYS A 69 2.36 -1.15 -5.28
CA CYS A 69 1.13 -1.64 -4.62
C CYS A 69 1.27 -3.04 -4.00
N GLY A 70 2.37 -3.26 -3.28
CA GLY A 70 2.70 -4.54 -2.65
C GLY A 70 3.41 -5.54 -3.57
N GLN A 71 3.22 -5.44 -4.89
CA GLN A 71 3.86 -6.35 -5.84
C GLN A 71 5.32 -5.98 -6.13
N LYS A 72 6.16 -7.01 -6.23
CA LYS A 72 7.56 -6.90 -6.66
C LYS A 72 7.68 -7.21 -8.15
N ILE A 73 8.01 -6.19 -8.94
CA ILE A 73 8.30 -6.32 -10.36
C ILE A 73 9.82 -6.31 -10.54
N TYR A 74 10.34 -7.29 -11.25
CA TYR A 74 11.76 -7.38 -11.62
C TYR A 74 11.91 -6.97 -13.08
N ILE A 75 12.83 -6.04 -13.33
CA ILE A 75 13.15 -5.53 -14.65
C ILE A 75 14.60 -5.90 -14.92
N ASP A 76 14.82 -6.77 -15.91
CA ASP A 76 16.14 -7.03 -16.48
C ASP A 76 16.38 -6.10 -17.66
N GLU A 77 17.37 -5.21 -17.51
CA GLU A 77 17.74 -4.24 -18.54
C GLU A 77 18.17 -4.91 -19.85
N ILE A 78 18.83 -6.07 -19.79
CA ILE A 78 19.29 -6.80 -20.98
C ILE A 78 18.10 -7.34 -21.76
N GLU A 79 17.15 -7.97 -21.06
CA GLU A 79 15.97 -8.56 -21.67
C GLU A 79 15.08 -7.48 -22.30
N VAL A 80 14.79 -6.42 -21.56
CA VAL A 80 13.98 -5.29 -22.04
C VAL A 80 14.63 -4.64 -23.27
N ARG A 81 15.95 -4.46 -23.25
CA ARG A 81 16.67 -3.89 -24.38
C ARG A 81 16.64 -4.80 -25.61
N GLY A 82 16.75 -6.11 -25.41
CA GLY A 82 16.63 -7.10 -26.49
C GLY A 82 15.26 -7.04 -27.16
N GLN A 83 14.19 -7.09 -26.37
CA GLN A 83 12.81 -6.99 -26.88
C GLN A 83 12.56 -5.67 -27.60
N TYR A 84 13.06 -4.56 -27.05
CA TYR A 84 12.95 -3.25 -27.69
C TYR A 84 13.63 -3.21 -29.07
N LEU A 85 14.84 -3.76 -29.18
CA LEU A 85 15.57 -3.80 -30.45
C LEU A 85 14.83 -4.63 -31.50
N GLN A 86 14.24 -5.75 -31.09
CA GLN A 86 13.45 -6.60 -31.96
C GLN A 86 12.20 -5.88 -32.46
N TRP A 87 11.41 -5.29 -31.56
CA TRP A 87 10.22 -4.52 -31.96
C TRP A 87 10.56 -3.34 -32.86
N LYS A 88 11.70 -2.69 -32.62
CA LYS A 88 12.18 -1.61 -33.48
C LYS A 88 12.47 -2.11 -34.90
N ALA A 89 13.09 -3.28 -35.02
CA ALA A 89 13.34 -3.90 -36.33
C ALA A 89 12.03 -4.26 -37.03
N ASP A 90 11.08 -4.89 -36.32
CA ASP A 90 9.78 -5.28 -36.87
C ASP A 90 9.00 -4.05 -37.39
N VAL A 91 8.98 -2.96 -36.63
CA VAL A 91 8.32 -1.71 -37.02
C VAL A 91 8.99 -1.10 -38.25
N GLN A 92 10.32 -1.14 -38.34
CA GLN A 92 11.04 -0.65 -39.51
C GLN A 92 10.73 -1.48 -40.77
N ASP A 93 10.66 -2.80 -40.62
CA ASP A 93 10.31 -3.69 -41.72
C ASP A 93 8.87 -3.51 -42.18
N LEU A 94 7.91 -3.38 -41.25
CA LEU A 94 6.53 -3.04 -41.58
C LEU A 94 6.43 -1.70 -42.30
N TRP A 95 7.17 -0.69 -41.85
CA TRP A 95 7.19 0.62 -42.50
C TRP A 95 7.73 0.54 -43.93
N LYS A 96 8.78 -0.27 -44.14
CA LYS A 96 9.36 -0.49 -45.47
C LYS A 96 8.37 -1.20 -46.39
N GLN A 97 7.72 -2.26 -45.92
CA GLN A 97 6.68 -2.98 -46.69
C GLN A 97 5.52 -2.05 -47.05
N LEU A 98 5.08 -1.19 -46.13
CA LEU A 98 4.00 -0.24 -46.36
C LEU A 98 4.39 0.80 -47.43
N LYS A 99 5.65 1.26 -47.41
CA LYS A 99 6.20 2.18 -48.42
C LYS A 99 6.31 1.52 -49.80
N ASP A 100 6.74 0.27 -49.86
CA ASP A 100 6.84 -0.48 -51.13
C ASP A 100 5.44 -0.75 -51.72
N LEU A 101 4.45 -1.07 -50.89
CA LEU A 101 3.06 -1.26 -51.33
C LEU A 101 2.42 0.03 -51.86
N THR A 102 2.60 1.14 -51.15
CA THR A 102 2.10 2.45 -51.60
C THR A 102 2.83 2.93 -52.86
N GLY A 103 4.13 2.65 -52.99
CA GLY A 103 4.88 2.92 -54.21
C GLY A 103 4.37 2.14 -55.42
N ARG A 104 4.04 0.85 -55.26
CA ARG A 104 3.46 0.02 -56.33
C ARG A 104 2.06 0.48 -56.73
N LEU A 105 1.20 0.79 -55.76
CA LEU A 105 -0.16 1.30 -56.03
C LEU A 105 -0.18 2.62 -56.80
N ILE A 106 0.81 3.50 -56.58
CA ILE A 106 0.94 4.77 -57.32
C ILE A 106 1.40 4.52 -58.77
N VAL A 107 2.25 3.52 -59.00
CA VAL A 107 2.75 3.17 -60.34
C VAL A 107 1.70 2.41 -61.16
N ASP A 108 0.87 1.57 -60.54
CA ASP A 108 -0.18 0.81 -61.24
C ASP A 108 -1.42 1.67 -61.60
N HIS A 109 -1.53 2.89 -61.05
CA HIS A 109 -2.63 3.82 -61.31
C HIS A 109 -2.27 5.03 -62.19
N LEU A 110 -1.08 5.02 -62.82
CA LEU A 110 -0.57 6.07 -63.72
C LEU A 110 -0.35 5.50 -65.12
#